data_AF-A0A2G2YSA9-F1
#
_entry.id   AF-A0A2G2YSA9-F1
#
_cell.length_a   1.000
_cell.length_b   1.000
_cell.length_c   1.000
_cell.angle_alpha   90.00
_cell.angle_beta   90.00
_cell.angle_gamma   90.00
#
_symmetry.space_group_name_H-M   'P 1'
#
loop_
_entity.id
_entity.type
_entity.pdbx_description
1 polymer ?
#
loop_
_entity_poly.entity_id
_entity_poly.type
_entity_poly.pdbx_seq_one_letter_code
_entity_poly.pdbx_strand_id
1 'polypeptide(L)' 'MLIEFFKIWHRRFLMGLEKYGKGDWRNISKKMVISRTPTQVASHAQKYYQSQDFRRQR' A
#
# COMPACT_ATOMS: atom_id res chain seq x y z
N MET A 1 4.69 16.22 4.83
CA MET A 1 4.11 15.00 4.24
C MET A 1 2.80 15.41 3.57
N LEU A 2 2.84 15.79 2.29
CA LEU A 2 1.71 16.49 1.64
C LEU A 2 0.46 15.58 1.59
N ILE A 3 -0.61 16.05 2.23
CA ILE A 3 -1.75 15.26 2.69
C ILE A 3 -2.56 14.68 1.51
N GLU A 4 -2.63 15.36 0.38
CA GLU A 4 -3.44 14.93 -0.78
C GLU A 4 -2.76 13.87 -1.67
N PHE A 5 -1.43 13.96 -1.83
CA PHE A 5 -0.69 12.93 -2.55
C PHE A 5 -0.82 11.56 -1.86
N PHE A 6 -0.78 11.55 -0.52
CA PHE A 6 -0.80 10.31 0.25
C PHE A 6 -2.17 9.62 0.23
N LYS A 7 -3.28 10.37 0.22
CA LYS A 7 -4.65 9.82 0.15
C LYS A 7 -4.90 9.06 -1.15
N ILE A 8 -4.60 9.66 -2.30
CA ILE A 8 -4.77 9.02 -3.62
C ILE A 8 -3.90 7.78 -3.72
N TRP A 9 -2.64 7.91 -3.29
CA TRP A 9 -1.68 6.83 -3.32
C TRP A 9 -2.12 5.65 -2.45
N HIS A 10 -2.59 5.93 -1.23
CA HIS A 10 -3.09 4.91 -0.31
C HIS A 10 -4.32 4.18 -0.89
N ARG A 11 -5.27 4.91 -1.47
CA ARG A 11 -6.43 4.31 -2.13
C ARG A 11 -6.03 3.36 -3.26
N ARG A 12 -5.06 3.76 -4.09
CA ARG A 12 -4.53 2.92 -5.18
C ARG A 12 -3.79 1.70 -4.67
N PHE A 13 -3.06 1.83 -3.56
CA PHE A 13 -2.47 0.70 -2.86
C PHE A 13 -3.54 -0.31 -2.40
N LEU A 14 -4.64 0.15 -1.78
CA LEU A 14 -5.73 -0.73 -1.34
C LEU A 14 -6.41 -1.45 -2.52
N MET A 15 -6.70 -0.74 -3.62
CA MET A 15 -7.21 -1.39 -4.84
C MET A 15 -6.22 -2.40 -5.42
N GLY A 16 -4.91 -2.14 -5.28
CA GLY A 16 -3.87 -3.06 -5.69
C GLY A 16 -3.84 -4.34 -4.86
N LEU A 17 -4.05 -4.22 -3.55
CA LEU A 17 -4.19 -5.37 -2.65
C LEU A 17 -5.39 -6.24 -3.04
N GLU A 18 -6.53 -5.61 -3.37
CA GLU A 18 -7.73 -6.33 -3.82
C GLU A 18 -7.50 -7.05 -5.16
N LYS A 19 -6.83 -6.39 -6.12
CA LYS A 19 -6.64 -6.92 -7.47
C LYS A 19 -5.52 -7.97 -7.61
N TYR A 20 -4.40 -7.78 -6.92
CA TYR A 20 -3.19 -8.62 -7.08
C TYR A 20 -2.86 -9.44 -5.84
N GLY A 21 -3.50 -9.15 -4.70
CA GLY A 21 -3.22 -9.84 -3.44
C GLY A 21 -1.98 -9.34 -2.71
N LYS A 22 -1.84 -9.81 -1.47
CA LYS A 22 -0.68 -9.54 -0.62
C LYS A 22 0.56 -10.25 -1.19
N GLY A 23 1.67 -9.52 -1.32
CA GLY A 23 2.95 -10.07 -1.76
C GLY A 23 3.33 -9.69 -3.20
N ASP A 24 2.36 -9.36 -4.05
CA ASP A 24 2.62 -8.94 -5.43
C ASP A 24 2.93 -7.42 -5.54
N TRP A 25 3.95 -7.01 -4.80
CA TRP A 25 4.39 -5.61 -4.75
C TRP A 25 4.87 -5.10 -6.11
N ARG A 26 5.37 -6.00 -6.96
CA ARG A 26 5.85 -5.68 -8.30
C ARG A 26 4.70 -5.24 -9.20
N ASN A 27 3.59 -5.99 -9.26
CA ASN A 27 2.44 -5.58 -10.07
C ASN A 27 1.70 -4.40 -9.46
N ILE A 28 1.60 -4.31 -8.13
CA ILE A 28 1.00 -3.16 -7.46
C ILE A 28 1.78 -1.87 -7.76
N SER A 29 3.11 -1.91 -7.64
CA SER A 29 3.99 -0.79 -8.01
C SER A 29 3.80 -0.38 -9.47
N LYS A 30 3.92 -1.34 -10.40
CA LYS A 30 3.90 -1.03 -11.84
C LYS A 30 2.54 -0.59 -12.37
N LYS A 31 1.43 -1.11 -11.81
CA LYS A 31 0.09 -0.95 -12.39
C LYS A 31 -0.84 -0.06 -11.58
N MET A 32 -0.61 0.08 -10.26
CA MET A 32 -1.49 0.86 -9.38
C MET A 32 -0.81 2.12 -8.88
N VAL A 33 0.47 2.04 -8.54
CA VAL A 33 1.22 3.13 -7.92
C VAL A 33 2.56 3.38 -8.60
N ILE A 34 2.49 3.78 -9.88
CA ILE A 34 3.63 3.95 -10.80
C ILE A 34 4.75 4.84 -10.23
N SER A 35 4.40 5.81 -9.40
CA SER A 35 5.36 6.72 -8.76
C SER A 35 6.14 6.11 -7.60
N ARG A 36 5.91 4.83 -7.24
CA ARG A 36 6.61 4.14 -6.16
C ARG A 36 7.26 2.86 -6.63
N THR A 37 8.43 2.59 -6.06
CA THR A 37 9.15 1.34 -6.30
C THR A 37 8.49 0.17 -5.54
N PRO A 38 8.68 -1.08 -5.97
CA PRO A 38 8.16 -2.25 -5.26
C PRO A 38 8.58 -2.29 -3.78
N THR A 39 9.81 -1.87 -3.47
CA THR A 39 10.30 -1.78 -2.09
C THR A 39 9.53 -0.76 -1.26
N GLN A 40 9.23 0.42 -1.80
CA GLN A 40 8.40 1.43 -1.12
C GLN A 40 6.97 0.91 -0.86
N VAL A 41 6.41 0.16 -1.81
CA VAL A 41 5.11 -0.51 -1.65
C VAL A 41 5.16 -1.54 -0.53
N ALA A 42 6.21 -2.35 -0.47
CA ALA A 42 6.41 -3.35 0.58
C ALA A 42 6.54 -2.71 1.97
N SER A 43 7.36 -1.65 2.12
CA SER A 43 7.49 -0.92 3.38
C SER A 43 6.19 -0.27 3.83
N HIS A 44 5.39 0.25 2.90
CA HIS A 44 4.07 0.77 3.22
C HIS A 44 3.11 -0.34 3.65
N ALA A 45 3.12 -1.48 2.96
CA ALA A 45 2.32 -2.63 3.33
C ALA A 45 2.65 -3.11 4.75
N GLN A 46 3.92 -3.16 5.12
CA GLN A 46 4.36 -3.50 6.47
C GLN A 46 3.71 -2.59 7.53
N LYS A 47 3.82 -1.26 7.36
CA LYS A 47 3.20 -0.28 8.28
C LYS A 47 1.68 -0.39 8.32
N TYR A 48 1.05 -0.62 7.17
CA TYR A 48 -0.40 -0.79 7.08
C TYR A 48 -0.88 -2.00 7.88
N TYR A 49 -0.22 -3.17 7.73
CA TYR A 49 -0.60 -4.38 8.46
C TYR A 49 -0.30 -4.28 9.96
N GLN A 50 0.85 -3.71 10.35
CA GLN A 50 1.12 -3.42 11.77
C GLN A 50 0.04 -2.53 12.39
N SER A 51 -0.41 -1.51 11.68
CA SER A 51 -1.49 -0.61 12.14
C SER A 51 -2.86 -1.30 12.16
N GLN A 52 -3.12 -2.22 11.22
CA GLN A 52 -4.35 -3.03 11.23
C GLN A 52 -4.39 -3.96 12.43
N ASP A 53 -3.29 -4.66 12.72
CA ASP A 53 -3.22 -5.62 13.82
C ASP A 53 -3.34 -4.91 15.17
N PHE A 54 -2.69 -3.76 15.33
CA PHE A 54 -2.89 -2.93 16.53
C PHE A 54 -4.35 -2.53 16.73
N ARG A 55 -5.08 -2.17 15.66
CA ARG A 55 -6.51 -1.85 15.75
C ARG A 55 -7.39 -3.06 16.05
N ARG A 56 -7.00 -4.27 15.63
CA ARG A 56 -7.73 -5.51 15.96
C ARG A 56 -7.56 -5.95 17.41
N GLN A 57 -6.48 -5.52 18.06
CA GLN A 57 -6.17 -5.84 19.46
C GLN A 57 -6.81 -4.86 20.46
N ARG A 58 -7.55 -3.85 19.97
CA ARG A 58 -8.37 -2.95 20.76
C ARG A 58 -9.83 -3.34 20.64
#